data_AF-A0A9Q1Q767-F1
#
_entry.id   AF-A0A9Q1Q767-F1
#
_cell.length_a   1.000
_cell.length_b   1.000
_cell.length_c   1.000
_cell.angle_alpha   90.00
_cell.angle_beta   90.00
_cell.angle_gamma   90.00
#
_symmetry.space_group_name_H-M   'P 1'
#
loop_
_entity.id
_entity.type
_entity.pdbx_description
1 polymer ?
#
loop_
_entity_poly.entity_id
_entity_poly.type
_entity_poly.pdbx_seq_one_letter_code
_entity_poly.pdbx_strand_id
1 'polypeptide(L)'
;MHGYSRLGPHFQSPSSSPPLSPRLRPSRMKPNGKICPGSANGGGRGGSTKLGHFVERLVYIIIAAVLRRKGVLLLAPVLYIIGMLLYMGSLSLDSVSKVGSAKRGQPSTTLGGFVLDEPRMPGSLYRSPEVFERLWPFMQADGNGNGSSNALTTVWPSRSQRSWKPCVKKSDSKSEFPKSNGYFIIEANGGLNQQRLSICDAVAVAGLLNATLVIPIFHLNSVWRDSSKFGDIFDEDFFIYALQSKVNVVRQLPEDVLTRYNHNISSIVNLRLKAWSSPSYYLRKVLPKLLDLGAVRVAPFSNRLANTVPPEVQGLRCLANFEALRFSEPIRLLANMMVQRMIHRSSRSGGKYVSVHLRFEKDMVAFSCCIYDGGKEEKQEMDIAREKGWRGKFRRRGRVIRPGALRRDGKCPLTPLEVGMMLRGMGFDNTTSVYVAAGKIYKADKYMAPLKQLFPLLETKETLATPEELAPFQGHSSRLAALDYTVCLHSEVFVTTQGGNFPHFLMGHRRYMYGGHSKTIIPDKRKLVLLFDNPDVRWETFKYQMRDMLHRSDLKGREMKKSSASLYTFPMPDCMCKEAHTAHGNGNMTKLLRNF
;
A
#
# COMPACT_ATOMS: atom_id res chain seq x y z
N MET A 1 -1.39 0.85 -24.38
CA MET A 1 -0.85 2.05 -23.69
C MET A 1 -1.16 1.95 -22.21
N HIS A 2 -0.18 2.15 -21.33
CA HIS A 2 -0.25 1.68 -19.93
C HIS A 2 0.04 2.78 -18.91
N GLY A 3 -0.72 2.73 -17.80
CA GLY A 3 -0.56 3.59 -16.63
C GLY A 3 -1.07 2.94 -15.35
N TYR A 4 -0.79 1.65 -15.13
CA TYR A 4 -1.10 0.97 -13.87
C TYR A 4 0.12 0.98 -12.94
N SER A 5 -0.01 1.65 -11.79
CA SER A 5 1.03 1.73 -10.78
C SER A 5 1.52 0.36 -10.34
N ARG A 6 2.84 0.15 -10.39
CA ARG A 6 3.47 -0.99 -9.72
C ARG A 6 3.46 -0.77 -8.21
N LEU A 7 2.53 -1.43 -7.51
CA LEU A 7 2.66 -1.75 -6.09
C LEU A 7 2.39 -3.25 -5.94
N GLY A 8 3.47 -4.04 -5.80
CA GLY A 8 3.39 -5.45 -5.42
C GLY A 8 3.29 -5.59 -3.90
N PRO A 9 2.60 -6.62 -3.37
CA PRO A 9 2.44 -6.79 -1.93
C PRO A 9 3.55 -7.65 -1.33
N HIS A 10 4.55 -7.03 -0.71
CA HIS A 10 5.46 -7.68 0.26
C HIS A 10 6.02 -6.63 1.23
N PHE A 11 5.89 -6.86 2.55
CA PHE A 11 6.95 -6.63 3.55
C PHE A 11 6.50 -7.00 4.99
N GLN A 12 7.22 -7.96 5.57
CA GLN A 12 7.44 -8.30 6.99
C GLN A 12 8.44 -9.49 6.93
N SER A 13 9.77 -9.30 7.06
CA SER A 13 10.62 -9.13 8.27
C SER A 13 10.88 -10.44 9.04
N PRO A 14 12.00 -10.66 9.78
CA PRO A 14 13.31 -9.93 9.88
C PRO A 14 14.59 -10.84 9.86
N SER A 15 15.82 -10.27 9.84
CA SER A 15 17.01 -10.73 10.62
C SER A 15 18.33 -9.96 10.35
N SER A 16 19.12 -9.76 11.41
CA SER A 16 20.56 -9.45 11.57
C SER A 16 21.49 -9.06 10.38
N SER A 17 22.23 -7.95 10.56
CA SER A 17 23.62 -7.72 10.05
C SER A 17 24.64 -8.28 11.09
N PRO A 18 26.00 -8.39 10.87
CA PRO A 18 26.94 -7.41 10.27
C PRO A 18 28.12 -8.08 9.47
N PRO A 19 29.33 -7.48 9.27
CA PRO A 19 29.74 -6.07 9.12
C PRO A 19 30.50 -5.73 7.80
N LEU A 20 30.55 -4.41 7.54
CA LEU A 20 31.55 -3.56 6.87
C LEU A 20 32.81 -4.15 6.16
N SER A 21 33.17 -3.52 5.03
CA SER A 21 34.55 -3.42 4.51
C SER A 21 34.84 -2.00 4.00
N PRO A 22 36.05 -1.44 4.20
CA PRO A 22 36.31 -0.02 3.96
C PRO A 22 36.80 0.34 2.55
N ARG A 23 36.28 1.47 2.05
CA ARG A 23 36.99 2.58 1.39
C ARG A 23 38.50 2.39 1.04
N LEU A 24 38.87 2.49 -0.24
CA LEU A 24 39.65 3.60 -0.86
C LEU A 24 40.28 3.27 -2.24
N ARG A 25 40.26 4.28 -3.11
CA ARG A 25 41.21 4.60 -4.21
C ARG A 25 41.78 6.01 -3.89
N PRO A 26 42.79 6.58 -4.57
CA PRO A 26 43.54 6.11 -5.74
C PRO A 26 45.09 6.23 -5.62
N SER A 27 45.85 5.75 -6.61
CA SER A 27 46.77 6.59 -7.42
C SER A 27 47.55 5.73 -8.45
N ARG A 28 48.45 6.34 -9.22
CA ARG A 28 48.99 5.89 -10.51
C ARG A 28 50.50 6.13 -10.55
N MET A 29 51.31 5.11 -10.89
CA MET A 29 52.56 5.25 -11.68
C MET A 29 53.17 3.86 -12.01
N LYS A 30 53.99 3.84 -13.07
CA LYS A 30 54.94 2.79 -13.54
C LYS A 30 56.36 3.42 -13.45
N PRO A 31 57.52 2.72 -13.52
CA PRO A 31 57.82 1.70 -14.56
C PRO A 31 58.83 0.56 -14.24
N ASN A 32 59.02 -0.31 -15.24
CA ASN A 32 60.19 -1.12 -15.65
C ASN A 32 61.09 -1.89 -14.65
N GLY A 33 61.38 -3.16 -15.01
CA GLY A 33 62.52 -3.95 -14.53
C GLY A 33 62.49 -5.39 -15.10
N LYS A 34 63.56 -5.84 -15.77
CA LYS A 34 63.74 -7.23 -16.27
C LYS A 34 64.56 -8.05 -15.26
N ILE A 35 64.59 -9.37 -15.45
CA ILE A 35 65.74 -10.34 -15.32
C ILE A 35 65.35 -11.64 -14.57
N CYS A 36 65.61 -12.78 -15.23
CA CYS A 36 65.76 -14.16 -14.71
C CYS A 36 67.29 -14.50 -14.75
N PRO A 37 67.88 -15.62 -14.23
CA PRO A 37 67.29 -16.98 -14.10
C PRO A 37 67.88 -17.87 -12.95
N GLY A 38 67.69 -19.20 -13.04
CA GLY A 38 68.34 -20.27 -12.23
C GLY A 38 67.31 -21.16 -11.51
N SER A 39 67.01 -22.43 -11.83
CA SER A 39 67.75 -23.63 -12.31
C SER A 39 68.32 -24.51 -11.18
N ALA A 40 67.78 -25.73 -11.01
CA ALA A 40 68.50 -27.00 -10.73
C ALA A 40 67.56 -28.20 -10.43
N ASN A 41 67.85 -29.38 -11.01
CA ASN A 41 67.63 -30.80 -10.57
C ASN A 41 66.26 -31.25 -9.97
N GLY A 42 65.73 -32.47 -10.15
CA GLY A 42 66.11 -33.75 -10.80
C GLY A 42 65.12 -34.86 -10.33
N GLY A 43 65.10 -36.13 -10.75
CA GLY A 43 65.82 -36.86 -11.81
C GLY A 43 65.63 -38.40 -11.67
N GLY A 44 65.22 -39.12 -12.73
CA GLY A 44 65.00 -40.59 -12.74
C GLY A 44 63.76 -41.02 -13.56
N ARG A 45 63.88 -41.72 -14.71
CA ARG A 45 63.92 -43.20 -14.89
C ARG A 45 62.67 -43.91 -14.29
N GLY A 46 61.84 -44.64 -15.04
CA GLY A 46 61.77 -44.92 -16.49
C GLY A 46 60.81 -46.10 -16.76
N GLY A 47 60.32 -46.29 -17.99
CA GLY A 47 59.51 -47.48 -18.33
C GLY A 47 58.50 -47.29 -19.46
N SER A 48 58.66 -48.12 -20.51
CA SER A 48 57.73 -48.44 -21.62
C SER A 48 56.24 -48.45 -21.22
N THR A 49 55.26 -48.06 -22.04
CA THR A 49 55.01 -48.58 -23.41
C THR A 49 54.27 -47.60 -24.35
N LYS A 50 54.43 -47.82 -25.66
CA LYS A 50 53.95 -46.96 -26.76
C LYS A 50 52.44 -47.07 -27.00
N LEU A 51 51.62 -46.29 -26.30
CA LEU A 51 50.26 -45.92 -26.78
C LEU A 51 49.80 -44.50 -26.41
N GLY A 52 50.44 -43.82 -25.46
CA GLY A 52 50.07 -42.45 -25.05
C GLY A 52 50.38 -41.34 -26.06
N HIS A 53 51.40 -41.52 -26.91
CA HIS A 53 52.01 -40.44 -27.71
C HIS A 53 51.09 -39.75 -28.74
N PHE A 54 49.99 -40.39 -29.16
CA PHE A 54 49.01 -39.77 -30.07
C PHE A 54 48.00 -38.91 -29.31
N VAL A 55 47.44 -39.44 -28.21
CA VAL A 55 46.48 -38.73 -27.34
C VAL A 55 47.17 -37.52 -26.70
N GLU A 56 48.40 -37.68 -26.23
CA GLU A 56 49.17 -36.62 -25.58
C GLU A 56 49.52 -35.48 -26.55
N ARG A 57 49.84 -35.79 -27.82
CA ARG A 57 49.98 -34.78 -28.89
C ARG A 57 48.66 -34.06 -29.20
N LEU A 58 47.55 -34.79 -29.26
CA LEU A 58 46.23 -34.20 -29.52
C LEU A 58 45.82 -33.25 -28.37
N VAL A 59 46.04 -33.67 -27.12
CA VAL A 59 45.83 -32.86 -25.93
C VAL A 59 46.73 -31.62 -25.93
N TYR A 60 48.02 -31.75 -26.30
CA TYR A 60 48.92 -30.60 -26.43
C TYR A 60 48.47 -29.60 -27.50
N ILE A 61 47.98 -30.07 -28.65
CA ILE A 61 47.44 -29.22 -29.72
C ILE A 61 46.17 -28.49 -29.25
N ILE A 62 45.26 -29.18 -28.57
CA ILE A 62 44.04 -28.59 -27.99
C ILE A 62 44.39 -27.54 -26.93
N ILE A 63 45.29 -27.87 -26.00
CA ILE A 63 45.75 -26.94 -24.94
C ILE A 63 46.46 -25.73 -25.56
N ALA A 64 47.33 -25.92 -26.56
CA ALA A 64 47.99 -24.81 -27.26
C ALA A 64 46.99 -23.92 -28.03
N ALA A 65 45.95 -24.49 -28.63
CA ALA A 65 44.89 -23.74 -29.30
C ALA A 65 44.03 -22.93 -28.32
N VAL A 66 43.69 -23.52 -27.16
CA VAL A 66 42.96 -22.85 -26.07
C VAL A 66 43.78 -21.73 -25.44
N LEU A 67 45.07 -21.95 -25.16
CA LEU A 67 45.95 -20.96 -24.54
C LEU A 67 46.36 -19.83 -25.49
N ARG A 68 46.40 -20.04 -26.81
CA ARG A 68 46.64 -18.97 -27.80
C ARG A 68 45.44 -18.04 -28.00
N ARG A 69 44.21 -18.45 -27.63
CA ARG A 69 43.00 -17.61 -27.73
C ARG A 69 42.51 -17.16 -26.36
N LYS A 70 43.05 -16.04 -25.87
CA LYS A 70 42.71 -15.39 -24.58
C LYS A 70 41.22 -15.05 -24.36
N GLY A 71 40.33 -15.26 -25.34
CA GLY A 71 38.88 -15.14 -25.20
C GLY A 71 38.15 -16.41 -24.71
N VAL A 72 38.75 -17.60 -24.79
CA VAL A 72 38.04 -18.87 -24.50
C VAL A 72 37.86 -19.11 -22.99
N LEU A 73 38.79 -18.64 -22.17
CA LEU A 73 38.72 -18.74 -20.70
C LEU A 73 37.54 -17.98 -20.08
N LEU A 74 36.92 -17.03 -20.79
CA LEU A 74 35.71 -16.34 -20.35
C LEU A 74 34.45 -17.22 -20.41
N LEU A 75 34.48 -18.33 -21.16
CA LEU A 75 33.36 -19.28 -21.26
C LEU A 75 33.44 -20.43 -20.25
N ALA A 76 34.59 -20.67 -19.63
CA ALA A 76 34.77 -21.73 -18.64
C ALA A 76 33.79 -21.64 -17.44
N PRO A 77 33.52 -20.45 -16.84
CA PRO A 77 32.52 -20.33 -15.78
C PRO A 77 31.10 -20.62 -16.26
N VAL A 78 30.77 -20.25 -17.51
CA VAL A 78 29.44 -20.47 -18.10
C VAL A 78 29.21 -21.96 -18.39
N LEU A 79 30.20 -22.64 -18.96
CA LEU A 79 30.16 -24.08 -19.18
C LEU A 79 30.12 -24.87 -17.87
N TYR A 80 30.85 -24.43 -16.83
CA TYR A 80 30.78 -25.02 -15.49
C TYR A 80 29.38 -24.86 -14.88
N ILE A 81 28.75 -23.68 -14.98
CA ILE A 81 27.38 -23.45 -14.49
C ILE A 81 26.36 -24.30 -15.26
N ILE A 82 26.49 -24.42 -16.59
CA ILE A 82 25.64 -25.31 -17.40
C ILE A 82 25.83 -26.78 -17.00
N GLY A 83 27.08 -27.23 -16.80
CA GLY A 83 27.39 -28.57 -16.31
C GLY A 83 26.80 -28.84 -14.92
N MET A 84 26.90 -27.89 -14.00
CA MET A 84 26.31 -27.98 -12.66
C MET A 84 24.78 -27.97 -12.69
N LEU A 85 24.14 -27.21 -13.58
CA LEU A 85 22.68 -27.22 -13.74
C LEU A 85 22.18 -28.54 -14.37
N LEU A 86 22.95 -29.15 -15.27
CA LEU A 86 22.65 -30.48 -15.81
C LEU A 86 22.89 -31.58 -14.76
N TYR A 87 23.94 -31.48 -13.94
CA TYR A 87 24.25 -32.41 -12.87
C TYR A 87 23.24 -32.34 -11.70
N MET A 88 22.82 -31.14 -11.32
CA MET A 88 21.73 -30.94 -10.35
C MET A 88 20.35 -31.28 -10.95
N GLY A 89 20.23 -31.29 -12.28
CA GLY A 89 19.03 -31.74 -13.00
C GLY A 89 18.95 -33.27 -13.19
N SER A 90 20.06 -34.00 -13.02
CA SER A 90 20.10 -35.47 -13.09
C SER A 90 20.12 -36.15 -11.71
N LEU A 91 20.27 -35.39 -10.62
CA LEU A 91 20.20 -35.86 -9.24
C LEU A 91 18.88 -35.47 -8.54
N SER A 92 17.75 -35.84 -9.13
CA SER A 92 16.52 -36.06 -8.35
C SER A 92 16.61 -37.40 -7.65
N LEU A 93 16.97 -37.37 -6.37
CA LEU A 93 17.05 -38.54 -5.49
C LEU A 93 15.64 -38.98 -5.04
N ASP A 94 14.87 -39.59 -5.95
CA ASP A 94 13.72 -40.41 -5.55
C ASP A 94 14.24 -41.75 -5.00
N SER A 95 14.38 -41.83 -3.68
CA SER A 95 14.72 -43.06 -2.98
C SER A 95 13.50 -43.63 -2.22
N VAL A 96 12.88 -44.63 -2.85
CA VAL A 96 12.13 -45.74 -2.22
C VAL A 96 10.81 -45.32 -1.50
N SER A 97 9.63 -45.69 -2.02
CA SER A 97 9.26 -47.10 -2.24
C SER A 97 8.44 -47.35 -3.52
N LYS A 98 8.84 -48.39 -4.27
CA LYS A 98 7.97 -49.15 -5.19
C LYS A 98 6.98 -50.00 -4.34
N VAL A 99 5.79 -50.40 -4.78
CA VAL A 99 5.44 -51.34 -5.88
C VAL A 99 4.02 -50.97 -6.39
N GLY A 100 3.61 -51.16 -7.65
CA GLY A 100 4.25 -51.88 -8.78
C GLY A 100 3.65 -51.49 -10.15
N SER A 101 4.21 -52.08 -11.21
CA SER A 101 3.99 -51.65 -12.61
C SER A 101 2.80 -52.28 -13.33
N ALA A 102 2.21 -51.54 -14.28
CA ALA A 102 1.58 -52.12 -15.48
C ALA A 102 1.79 -51.19 -16.70
N LYS A 103 1.82 -51.77 -17.91
CA LYS A 103 2.30 -51.13 -19.15
C LYS A 103 1.22 -50.27 -19.85
N ARG A 104 1.69 -49.35 -20.70
CA ARG A 104 0.88 -48.48 -21.57
C ARG A 104 0.64 -49.16 -22.92
N GLY A 105 -0.61 -49.26 -23.38
CA GLY A 105 -0.91 -49.97 -24.64
C GLY A 105 -2.36 -49.92 -25.16
N GLN A 106 -2.92 -48.72 -25.37
CA GLN A 106 -4.16 -48.47 -26.18
C GLN A 106 -5.44 -49.26 -25.78
N PRO A 107 -6.61 -48.96 -26.39
CA PRO A 107 -7.40 -47.77 -26.08
C PRO A 107 -8.76 -48.14 -25.47
N SER A 108 -9.25 -47.40 -24.46
CA SER A 108 -10.59 -47.66 -23.93
C SER A 108 -11.35 -46.40 -23.54
N THR A 109 -12.58 -46.41 -24.04
CA THR A 109 -13.72 -45.51 -23.84
C THR A 109 -13.99 -45.19 -22.36
N THR A 110 -14.28 -43.91 -22.11
CA THR A 110 -15.24 -43.40 -21.11
C THR A 110 -15.61 -44.30 -19.91
N LEU A 111 -14.92 -44.13 -18.78
CA LEU A 111 -15.53 -43.77 -17.48
C LEU A 111 -14.39 -43.40 -16.50
N GLY A 112 -14.16 -42.10 -16.28
CA GLY A 112 -13.08 -41.63 -15.40
C GLY A 112 -13.45 -40.33 -14.68
N GLY A 113 -12.95 -40.08 -13.47
CA GLY A 113 -12.06 -40.90 -12.65
C GLY A 113 -11.66 -40.13 -11.40
N PHE A 114 -11.35 -40.84 -10.31
CA PHE A 114 -10.94 -40.19 -9.06
C PHE A 114 -9.61 -39.46 -9.25
N VAL A 115 -9.64 -38.14 -9.08
CA VAL A 115 -8.42 -37.33 -8.92
C VAL A 115 -7.88 -37.63 -7.54
N LEU A 116 -6.60 -38.00 -7.44
CA LEU A 116 -5.90 -38.01 -6.15
C LEU A 116 -5.79 -36.55 -5.68
N ASP A 117 -6.64 -36.20 -4.71
CA ASP A 117 -6.79 -34.85 -4.18
C ASP A 117 -5.46 -34.38 -3.56
N GLU A 118 -4.89 -33.28 -4.06
CA GLU A 118 -3.71 -32.63 -3.46
C GLU A 118 -4.07 -32.28 -2.01
N PRO A 119 -3.27 -32.64 -0.98
CA PRO A 119 -3.70 -32.57 0.41
C PRO A 119 -4.20 -31.17 0.79
N ARG A 120 -5.46 -31.12 1.22
CA ARG A 120 -6.22 -29.88 1.46
C ARG A 120 -5.57 -29.06 2.57
N MET A 121 -4.76 -28.08 2.20
CA MET A 121 -4.10 -27.18 3.14
C MET A 121 -5.13 -26.26 3.83
N PRO A 122 -5.11 -26.14 5.18
CA PRO A 122 -5.99 -25.22 5.91
C PRO A 122 -5.90 -23.77 5.45
N GLY A 123 -7.04 -23.06 5.46
CA GLY A 123 -7.19 -21.69 4.99
C GLY A 123 -7.25 -21.56 3.47
N SER A 124 -7.51 -22.66 2.75
CA SER A 124 -7.57 -22.67 1.29
C SER A 124 -8.99 -22.58 0.74
N LEU A 125 -10.00 -23.00 1.50
CA LEU A 125 -11.40 -22.94 1.08
C LEU A 125 -12.14 -21.78 1.74
N TYR A 126 -13.25 -21.37 1.13
CA TYR A 126 -14.19 -20.40 1.69
C TYR A 126 -15.32 -21.18 2.37
N ARG A 127 -15.18 -21.42 3.67
CA ARG A 127 -16.18 -22.09 4.52
C ARG A 127 -16.80 -21.14 5.56
N SER A 128 -16.62 -19.82 5.35
CA SER A 128 -17.07 -18.77 6.25
C SER A 128 -18.58 -18.83 6.58
N PRO A 129 -19.49 -19.26 5.68
CA PRO A 129 -20.88 -19.54 6.04
C PRO A 129 -21.05 -20.71 7.03
N GLU A 130 -20.35 -21.83 6.84
CA GLU A 130 -20.41 -22.98 7.78
C GLU A 130 -19.90 -22.60 9.18
N VAL A 131 -18.84 -21.78 9.23
CA VAL A 131 -18.29 -21.23 10.48
C VAL A 131 -19.29 -20.26 11.12
N PHE A 132 -19.97 -19.44 10.32
CA PHE A 132 -20.97 -18.49 10.82
C PHE A 132 -22.15 -19.19 11.48
N GLU A 133 -22.80 -20.15 10.81
CA GLU A 133 -23.95 -20.87 11.36
C GLU A 133 -23.63 -21.53 12.71
N ARG A 134 -22.43 -22.13 12.84
CA ARG A 134 -22.00 -22.77 14.09
C ARG A 134 -21.64 -21.79 15.20
N LEU A 135 -21.07 -20.64 14.88
CA LEU A 135 -20.70 -19.63 15.87
C LEU A 135 -21.87 -18.70 16.25
N TRP A 136 -22.89 -18.57 15.40
CA TRP A 136 -23.97 -17.61 15.53
C TRP A 136 -24.72 -17.67 16.88
N PRO A 137 -25.13 -18.84 17.42
CA PRO A 137 -25.78 -18.92 18.73
C PRO A 137 -24.92 -18.33 19.86
N PHE A 138 -23.61 -18.59 19.83
CA PHE A 138 -22.66 -18.04 20.81
C PHE A 138 -22.48 -16.52 20.63
N MET A 139 -22.46 -16.02 19.38
CA MET A 139 -22.42 -14.58 19.12
C MET A 139 -23.67 -13.86 19.65
N GLN A 140 -24.85 -14.49 19.57
CA GLN A 140 -26.09 -13.95 20.13
C GLN A 140 -26.06 -13.92 21.66
N ALA A 141 -25.69 -15.04 22.31
CA ALA A 141 -25.60 -15.12 23.77
C ALA A 141 -24.61 -14.08 24.36
N ASP A 142 -23.44 -13.92 23.74
CA ASP A 142 -22.38 -13.00 24.16
C ASP A 142 -22.75 -11.51 24.03
N GLY A 143 -23.77 -11.19 23.21
CA GLY A 143 -24.33 -9.84 23.07
C GLY A 143 -25.46 -9.52 24.07
N ASN A 144 -26.04 -10.53 24.73
CA ASN A 144 -27.17 -10.37 25.65
C ASN A 144 -26.76 -10.45 27.14
N GLY A 145 -25.49 -10.72 27.44
CA GLY A 145 -25.00 -10.85 28.82
C GLY A 145 -24.80 -9.50 29.53
N ASN A 146 -25.41 -9.33 30.70
CA ASN A 146 -25.37 -8.12 31.56
C ASN A 146 -23.97 -7.62 32.00
N GLY A 147 -22.87 -8.29 31.61
CA GLY A 147 -21.49 -7.90 31.89
C GLY A 147 -20.61 -7.63 30.65
N SER A 148 -21.16 -7.71 29.44
CA SER A 148 -20.38 -7.49 28.21
C SER A 148 -20.28 -6.00 27.90
N SER A 149 -19.19 -5.35 28.33
CA SER A 149 -18.91 -3.97 27.91
C SER A 149 -18.67 -3.94 26.40
N ASN A 150 -19.57 -3.34 25.62
CA ASN A 150 -19.41 -3.16 24.17
C ASN A 150 -18.00 -2.62 23.90
N ALA A 151 -17.20 -3.33 23.09
CA ALA A 151 -15.81 -2.98 22.85
C ALA A 151 -15.67 -1.50 22.46
N LEU A 152 -16.60 -0.93 21.69
CA LEU A 152 -16.62 0.47 21.26
C LEU A 152 -16.48 1.49 22.40
N THR A 153 -16.86 1.13 23.63
CA THR A 153 -16.68 1.98 24.81
C THR A 153 -15.25 1.98 25.36
N THR A 154 -14.52 0.86 25.20
CA THR A 154 -13.24 0.56 25.84
C THR A 154 -12.08 0.21 24.88
N VAL A 155 -12.30 0.15 23.56
CA VAL A 155 -11.34 -0.40 22.55
C VAL A 155 -9.93 0.10 22.77
N TRP A 156 -9.81 1.41 23.02
CA TRP A 156 -8.57 2.12 23.17
C TRP A 156 -8.61 2.95 24.46
N PRO A 157 -7.53 2.97 25.26
CA PRO A 157 -7.48 3.77 26.48
C PRO A 157 -7.71 5.26 26.22
N SER A 158 -8.05 5.98 27.30
CA SER A 158 -8.44 7.40 27.28
C SER A 158 -7.39 8.31 26.60
N ARG A 159 -7.83 9.51 26.24
CA ARG A 159 -7.05 10.55 25.53
C ARG A 159 -5.82 11.08 26.30
N SER A 160 -5.51 10.53 27.49
CA SER A 160 -4.39 10.88 28.37
C SER A 160 -2.99 10.50 27.84
N GLN A 161 -2.90 9.89 26.66
CA GLN A 161 -1.63 9.56 25.99
C GLN A 161 -1.46 10.28 24.65
N ARG A 162 -1.98 11.52 24.53
CA ARG A 162 -1.50 12.43 23.48
C ARG A 162 -0.03 12.71 23.75
N SER A 163 0.84 12.24 22.87
CA SER A 163 2.29 12.47 22.95
C SER A 163 2.81 13.28 21.77
N TRP A 164 1.93 13.63 20.81
CA TRP A 164 2.25 14.33 19.58
C TRP A 164 1.17 15.33 19.20
N LYS A 165 1.58 16.48 18.66
CA LYS A 165 0.71 17.50 18.07
C LYS A 165 1.24 17.93 16.70
N PRO A 166 0.43 18.55 15.83
CA PRO A 166 0.93 19.25 14.64
C PRO A 166 2.15 20.13 14.92
N CYS A 167 3.20 20.02 14.11
CA CYS A 167 4.39 20.90 14.21
C CYS A 167 4.14 22.32 13.66
N VAL A 168 3.07 22.53 12.90
CA VAL A 168 2.86 23.74 12.11
C VAL A 168 2.57 24.93 13.04
N LYS A 169 3.60 25.73 13.33
CA LYS A 169 3.41 27.09 13.83
C LYS A 169 2.75 27.92 12.73
N LYS A 170 1.60 28.54 13.02
CA LYS A 170 1.05 29.59 12.15
C LYS A 170 2.09 30.73 12.11
N SER A 171 2.42 31.17 10.91
CA SER A 171 3.39 32.24 10.70
C SER A 171 2.63 33.54 10.53
N ASP A 172 2.62 34.38 11.57
CA ASP A 172 1.86 35.64 11.56
C ASP A 172 2.53 36.75 10.71
N SER A 173 3.78 36.54 10.29
CA SER A 173 4.53 37.48 9.45
C SER A 173 4.15 37.39 7.96
N LYS A 174 3.47 38.42 7.46
CA LYS A 174 3.37 38.73 6.02
C LYS A 174 4.70 39.27 5.49
N SER A 175 5.73 38.44 5.40
CA SER A 175 6.92 38.78 4.61
C SER A 175 6.59 38.68 3.13
N GLU A 176 6.90 39.72 2.36
CA GLU A 176 6.80 39.68 0.91
C GLU A 176 7.67 38.55 0.34
N PHE A 177 7.17 37.83 -0.66
CA PHE A 177 7.88 36.66 -1.18
C PHE A 177 9.08 37.06 -2.02
N PRO A 178 10.18 36.28 -1.95
CA PRO A 178 11.23 36.41 -2.94
C PRO A 178 10.64 36.18 -4.34
N LYS A 179 11.10 36.97 -5.31
CA LYS A 179 10.65 36.89 -6.71
C LYS A 179 10.72 35.43 -7.21
N SER A 180 9.61 34.96 -7.77
CA SER A 180 9.47 33.59 -8.24
C SER A 180 10.40 33.29 -9.42
N ASN A 181 10.95 32.08 -9.44
CA ASN A 181 11.78 31.57 -10.55
C ASN A 181 10.96 31.22 -11.80
N GLY A 182 9.62 31.18 -11.71
CA GLY A 182 8.71 30.89 -12.82
C GLY A 182 7.50 30.06 -12.40
N TYR A 183 6.68 29.65 -13.37
CA TYR A 183 5.43 28.93 -13.15
C TYR A 183 5.60 27.41 -13.32
N PHE A 184 5.19 26.67 -12.29
CA PHE A 184 5.22 25.20 -12.27
C PHE A 184 3.80 24.64 -12.45
N ILE A 185 3.58 23.94 -13.56
CA ILE A 185 2.28 23.41 -13.97
C ILE A 185 2.33 21.88 -13.92
N ILE A 186 1.37 21.24 -13.26
CA ILE A 186 1.30 19.78 -13.15
C ILE A 186 -0.06 19.23 -13.52
N GLU A 187 -0.06 18.06 -14.17
CA GLU A 187 -1.27 17.27 -14.39
C GLU A 187 -1.29 16.06 -13.46
N ALA A 188 -2.14 16.11 -12.44
CA ALA A 188 -2.36 14.99 -11.54
C ALA A 188 -3.29 13.95 -12.19
N ASN A 189 -3.05 12.67 -11.89
CA ASN A 189 -3.83 11.57 -12.44
C ASN A 189 -4.23 10.53 -11.39
N GLY A 190 -5.23 9.71 -11.76
CA GLY A 190 -5.82 8.74 -10.85
C GLY A 190 -7.00 9.32 -10.07
N GLY A 191 -7.45 8.61 -9.03
CA GLY A 191 -8.57 9.02 -8.18
C GLY A 191 -8.11 9.85 -6.98
N LEU A 192 -9.06 10.35 -6.19
CA LEU A 192 -8.87 11.27 -5.04
C LEU A 192 -7.51 11.18 -4.33
N ASN A 193 -7.18 10.03 -3.73
CA ASN A 193 -5.96 9.88 -2.92
C ASN A 193 -4.66 9.75 -3.75
N GLN A 194 -4.75 9.48 -5.07
CA GLN A 194 -3.62 9.57 -6.00
C GLN A 194 -3.37 11.02 -6.45
N GLN A 195 -4.45 11.78 -6.65
CA GLN A 195 -4.39 13.22 -6.91
C GLN A 195 -3.80 13.94 -5.69
N ARG A 196 -4.29 13.65 -4.48
CA ARG A 196 -3.77 14.18 -3.20
C ARG A 196 -2.26 14.00 -3.06
N LEU A 197 -1.74 12.79 -3.30
CA LEU A 197 -0.30 12.51 -3.33
C LEU A 197 0.46 13.43 -4.31
N SER A 198 -0.09 13.57 -5.52
CA SER A 198 0.52 14.36 -6.60
C SER A 198 0.52 15.86 -6.29
N ILE A 199 -0.54 16.37 -5.64
CA ILE A 199 -0.63 17.77 -5.21
C ILE A 199 0.39 18.05 -4.10
N CYS A 200 0.49 17.19 -3.08
CA CYS A 200 1.47 17.36 -2.00
C CYS A 200 2.91 17.32 -2.51
N ASP A 201 3.23 16.43 -3.45
CA ASP A 201 4.52 16.41 -4.15
C ASP A 201 4.74 17.70 -4.98
N ALA A 202 3.70 18.26 -5.60
CA ALA A 202 3.80 19.46 -6.42
C ALA A 202 4.07 20.72 -5.57
N VAL A 203 3.40 20.88 -4.43
CA VAL A 203 3.68 21.96 -3.45
C VAL A 203 5.12 21.87 -2.95
N ALA A 204 5.58 20.66 -2.62
CA ALA A 204 6.94 20.43 -2.17
C ALA A 204 8.01 20.71 -3.24
N VAL A 205 7.73 20.39 -4.51
CA VAL A 205 8.59 20.76 -5.64
C VAL A 205 8.57 22.27 -5.90
N ALA A 206 7.41 22.91 -5.83
CA ALA A 206 7.28 24.36 -6.06
C ALA A 206 8.11 25.16 -5.03
N GLY A 207 8.01 24.83 -3.74
CA GLY A 207 8.86 25.44 -2.71
C GLY A 207 10.35 25.13 -2.89
N LEU A 208 10.72 23.88 -3.22
CA LEU A 208 12.11 23.51 -3.53
C LEU A 208 12.71 24.31 -4.71
N LEU A 209 11.88 24.70 -5.66
CA LEU A 209 12.30 25.46 -6.85
C LEU A 209 12.13 26.98 -6.71
N ASN A 210 11.61 27.48 -5.58
CA ASN A 210 11.07 28.84 -5.43
C ASN A 210 10.19 29.25 -6.64
N ALA A 211 9.25 28.37 -7.00
CA ALA A 211 8.38 28.49 -8.17
C ALA A 211 6.95 28.80 -7.74
N THR A 212 6.21 29.52 -8.59
CA THR A 212 4.77 29.72 -8.43
C THR A 212 4.06 28.47 -8.91
N LEU A 213 3.31 27.81 -8.04
CA LEU A 213 2.48 26.66 -8.40
C LEU A 213 1.20 27.17 -9.10
N VAL A 214 0.91 26.67 -10.30
CA VAL A 214 -0.42 26.83 -10.90
C VAL A 214 -1.33 25.73 -10.33
N ILE A 215 -2.60 26.06 -10.05
CA ILE A 215 -3.57 25.09 -9.49
C ILE A 215 -3.54 23.77 -10.29
N PRO A 216 -3.33 22.62 -9.61
CA PRO A 216 -3.19 21.31 -10.27
C PRO A 216 -4.34 20.94 -11.21
N ILE A 217 -3.99 20.65 -12.46
CA ILE A 217 -4.94 20.20 -13.48
C ILE A 217 -5.20 18.70 -13.28
N PHE A 218 -6.47 18.28 -13.28
CA PHE A 218 -6.85 16.87 -13.15
C PHE A 218 -7.16 16.27 -14.52
N HIS A 219 -6.42 15.21 -14.89
CA HIS A 219 -6.63 14.48 -16.13
C HIS A 219 -7.75 13.44 -15.97
N LEU A 220 -8.78 13.50 -16.81
CA LEU A 220 -9.86 12.50 -16.87
C LEU A 220 -9.27 11.09 -17.01
N ASN A 221 -9.52 10.22 -16.04
CA ASN A 221 -8.92 8.89 -15.99
C ASN A 221 -9.93 7.82 -16.42
N SER A 222 -9.55 6.91 -17.30
CA SER A 222 -10.44 5.88 -17.86
C SER A 222 -10.97 4.85 -16.85
N VAL A 223 -10.32 4.71 -15.69
CA VAL A 223 -10.75 3.84 -14.57
C VAL A 223 -11.78 4.56 -13.69
N TRP A 224 -11.46 5.78 -13.25
CA TRP A 224 -12.29 6.55 -12.30
C TRP A 224 -13.44 7.30 -12.97
N ARG A 225 -13.28 7.62 -14.26
CA ARG A 225 -14.23 8.32 -15.14
C ARG A 225 -14.78 9.64 -14.59
N ASP A 226 -14.04 10.24 -13.66
CA ASP A 226 -14.39 11.45 -12.98
C ASP A 226 -13.85 12.67 -13.74
N SER A 227 -14.73 13.58 -14.10
CA SER A 227 -14.43 14.80 -14.85
C SER A 227 -14.07 16.00 -13.96
N SER A 228 -14.21 15.84 -12.63
CA SER A 228 -14.02 16.91 -11.64
C SER A 228 -12.66 17.59 -11.72
N LYS A 229 -12.68 18.89 -11.46
CA LYS A 229 -11.52 19.79 -11.38
C LYS A 229 -11.03 19.90 -9.94
N PHE A 230 -10.01 20.74 -9.71
CA PHE A 230 -9.48 21.02 -8.39
C PHE A 230 -10.56 21.57 -7.45
N GLY A 231 -11.21 22.68 -7.82
CA GLY A 231 -12.26 23.35 -7.03
C GLY A 231 -13.49 22.48 -6.73
N ASP A 232 -13.82 21.50 -7.58
CA ASP A 232 -14.94 20.59 -7.34
C ASP A 232 -14.69 19.66 -6.13
N ILE A 233 -13.41 19.37 -5.85
CA ILE A 233 -12.97 18.39 -4.84
C ILE A 233 -12.34 19.08 -3.63
N PHE A 234 -11.56 20.14 -3.84
CA PHE A 234 -10.81 20.85 -2.82
C PHE A 234 -11.17 22.33 -2.78
N ASP A 235 -11.12 22.92 -1.59
CA ASP A 235 -11.31 24.35 -1.36
C ASP A 235 -10.10 25.12 -1.91
N GLU A 236 -10.26 25.74 -3.08
CA GLU A 236 -9.18 26.40 -3.82
C GLU A 236 -8.68 27.67 -3.11
N ASP A 237 -9.60 28.45 -2.55
CA ASP A 237 -9.30 29.70 -1.85
C ASP A 237 -8.55 29.42 -0.55
N PHE A 238 -9.03 28.44 0.22
CA PHE A 238 -8.33 27.99 1.41
C PHE A 238 -6.97 27.36 1.07
N PHE A 239 -6.84 26.61 -0.04
CA PHE A 239 -5.57 26.02 -0.46
C PHE A 239 -4.52 27.10 -0.77
N ILE A 240 -4.89 28.16 -1.50
CA ILE A 240 -4.01 29.31 -1.77
C ILE A 240 -3.65 30.01 -0.45
N TYR A 241 -4.66 30.37 0.36
CA TYR A 241 -4.46 31.06 1.65
C TYR A 241 -3.56 30.27 2.62
N ALA A 242 -3.75 28.96 2.74
CA ALA A 242 -2.97 28.12 3.66
C ALA A 242 -1.51 27.95 3.23
N LEU A 243 -1.22 28.06 1.94
CA LEU A 243 0.15 27.98 1.38
C LEU A 243 0.83 29.35 1.25
N GLN A 244 0.10 30.46 1.38
CA GLN A 244 0.56 31.84 1.17
C GLN A 244 1.77 32.30 2.01
N SER A 245 2.29 31.50 2.94
CA SER A 245 3.50 31.81 3.73
C SER A 245 4.69 30.88 3.44
N LYS A 246 4.55 29.96 2.47
CA LYS A 246 5.57 28.99 2.04
C LYS A 246 5.67 28.76 0.54
N VAL A 247 4.58 28.87 -0.23
CA VAL A 247 4.56 28.66 -1.69
C VAL A 247 3.54 29.60 -2.32
N ASN A 248 3.94 30.36 -3.34
CA ASN A 248 3.02 31.16 -4.14
C ASN A 248 2.17 30.25 -5.02
N VAL A 249 0.85 30.41 -4.98
CA VAL A 249 -0.11 29.62 -5.75
C VAL A 249 -1.02 30.55 -6.54
N VAL A 250 -1.22 30.27 -7.84
CA VAL A 250 -2.12 31.01 -8.73
C VAL A 250 -3.10 30.07 -9.41
N ARG A 251 -4.33 30.56 -9.65
CA ARG A 251 -5.42 29.76 -10.28
C ARG A 251 -5.08 29.38 -11.71
N GLN A 252 -4.55 30.33 -12.46
CA GLN A 252 -4.21 30.23 -13.86
C GLN A 252 -2.86 30.94 -14.10
N LEU A 253 -2.24 30.70 -15.25
CA LEU A 253 -1.09 31.50 -15.67
C LEU A 253 -1.53 32.95 -15.91
N PRO A 254 -0.69 33.95 -15.61
CA PRO A 254 -0.90 35.31 -16.08
C PRO A 254 -0.86 35.43 -17.60
N GLU A 255 -1.62 36.38 -18.17
CA GLU A 255 -1.73 36.54 -19.62
C GLU A 255 -0.39 36.90 -20.29
N ASP A 256 0.47 37.71 -19.65
CA ASP A 256 1.80 38.06 -20.17
C ASP A 256 2.74 36.85 -20.32
N VAL A 257 2.43 35.75 -19.61
CA VAL A 257 3.10 34.45 -19.74
C VAL A 257 2.41 33.61 -20.82
N LEU A 258 1.08 33.56 -20.84
CA LEU A 258 0.28 32.83 -21.85
C LEU A 258 0.52 33.33 -23.27
N THR A 259 0.65 34.65 -23.50
CA THR A 259 0.93 35.22 -24.83
C THR A 259 2.22 34.69 -25.42
N ARG A 260 3.26 34.45 -24.60
CA ARG A 260 4.54 33.83 -25.05
C ARG A 260 4.38 32.39 -25.57
N TYR A 261 3.25 31.77 -25.27
CA TYR A 261 2.88 30.40 -25.64
C TYR A 261 1.63 30.36 -26.54
N ASN A 262 1.31 31.47 -27.21
CA ASN A 262 0.14 31.62 -28.09
C ASN A 262 -1.19 31.30 -27.37
N HIS A 263 -1.32 31.72 -26.11
CA HIS A 263 -2.44 31.44 -25.20
C HIS A 263 -2.78 29.95 -25.05
N ASN A 264 -1.83 29.04 -25.32
CA ASN A 264 -2.06 27.60 -25.26
C ASN A 264 -1.07 26.90 -24.31
N ILE A 265 -1.58 26.42 -23.17
CA ILE A 265 -0.81 25.66 -22.16
C ILE A 265 -0.13 24.40 -22.77
N SER A 266 -0.66 23.86 -23.87
CA SER A 266 -0.06 22.70 -24.56
C SER A 266 1.24 23.04 -25.30
N SER A 267 1.47 24.33 -25.63
CA SER A 267 2.72 24.84 -26.21
C SER A 267 3.86 24.89 -25.18
N ILE A 268 3.54 24.88 -23.87
CA ILE A 268 4.54 24.90 -22.79
C ILE A 268 5.24 23.54 -22.72
N VAL A 269 6.57 23.57 -22.63
CA VAL A 269 7.42 22.38 -22.64
C VAL A 269 7.02 21.39 -21.54
N ASN A 270 6.55 20.21 -21.97
CA ASN A 270 6.19 19.10 -21.08
C ASN A 270 7.42 18.26 -20.70
N LEU A 271 7.99 18.52 -19.51
CA LEU A 271 9.15 17.81 -18.99
C LEU A 271 8.79 16.39 -18.52
N ARG A 272 9.38 15.37 -19.16
CA ARG A 272 9.22 13.97 -18.75
C ARG A 272 10.16 13.63 -17.59
N LEU A 273 9.65 13.66 -16.36
CA LEU A 273 10.43 13.36 -15.16
C LEU A 273 10.47 11.86 -14.83
N LYS A 274 11.63 11.37 -14.35
CA LYS A 274 11.77 10.01 -13.80
C LYS A 274 10.88 9.86 -12.55
N ALA A 275 10.30 8.69 -12.34
CA ALA A 275 9.59 8.39 -11.10
C ALA A 275 10.58 8.40 -9.91
N TRP A 276 10.14 8.92 -8.76
CA TRP A 276 10.95 9.07 -7.54
C TRP A 276 12.24 9.87 -7.74
N SER A 277 12.20 10.96 -8.50
CA SER A 277 13.34 11.86 -8.72
C SER A 277 13.75 12.56 -7.43
N SER A 278 15.06 12.69 -7.19
CA SER A 278 15.60 13.36 -6.00
C SER A 278 15.48 14.89 -6.11
N PRO A 279 15.52 15.64 -5.00
CA PRO A 279 15.56 17.11 -5.01
C PRO A 279 16.68 17.66 -5.89
N SER A 280 17.86 17.05 -5.86
CA SER A 280 19.00 17.41 -6.70
C SER A 280 18.74 17.19 -8.21
N TYR A 281 17.86 16.27 -8.58
CA TYR A 281 17.42 16.12 -9.98
C TYR A 281 16.57 17.31 -10.41
N TYR A 282 15.62 17.76 -9.56
CA TYR A 282 14.82 18.95 -9.82
C TYR A 282 15.70 20.20 -9.97
N LEU A 283 16.63 20.43 -9.03
CA LEU A 283 17.56 21.56 -9.08
C LEU A 283 18.50 21.53 -10.31
N ARG A 284 18.88 20.36 -10.83
CA ARG A 284 19.81 20.24 -11.98
C ARG A 284 19.14 20.09 -13.34
N LYS A 285 17.85 19.74 -13.40
CA LYS A 285 17.14 19.42 -14.66
C LYS A 285 15.82 20.16 -14.87
N VAL A 286 15.17 20.60 -13.80
CA VAL A 286 13.90 21.35 -13.87
C VAL A 286 14.15 22.83 -13.65
N LEU A 287 14.90 23.22 -12.60
CA LEU A 287 15.19 24.63 -12.31
C LEU A 287 15.82 25.39 -13.50
N PRO A 288 16.84 24.87 -14.21
CA PRO A 288 17.43 25.61 -15.33
C PRO A 288 16.42 25.83 -16.47
N LYS A 289 15.48 24.90 -16.68
CA LYS A 289 14.43 25.04 -17.69
C LYS A 289 13.27 25.91 -17.23
N LEU A 290 13.03 26.02 -15.93
CA LEU A 290 12.09 26.98 -15.38
C LEU A 290 12.57 28.42 -15.56
N LEU A 291 13.85 28.68 -15.28
CA LEU A 291 14.48 29.99 -15.45
C LEU A 291 14.56 30.42 -16.93
N ASP A 292 14.93 29.49 -17.81
CA ASP A 292 15.04 29.67 -19.27
C ASP A 292 13.69 29.97 -19.94
N LEU A 293 12.63 29.25 -19.55
CA LEU A 293 11.32 29.29 -20.23
C LEU A 293 10.26 30.12 -19.49
N GLY A 294 10.50 30.52 -18.25
CA GLY A 294 9.55 31.19 -17.36
C GLY A 294 8.38 30.32 -16.88
N ALA A 295 8.04 29.24 -17.59
CA ALA A 295 7.03 28.26 -17.22
C ALA A 295 7.42 26.85 -17.67
N VAL A 296 7.13 25.83 -16.85
CA VAL A 296 7.30 24.41 -17.23
C VAL A 296 6.10 23.57 -16.84
N ARG A 297 5.78 22.60 -17.70
CA ARG A 297 4.65 21.69 -17.55
C ARG A 297 5.15 20.27 -17.26
N VAL A 298 4.50 19.53 -16.38
CA VAL A 298 4.81 18.11 -16.12
C VAL A 298 3.54 17.27 -16.16
N ALA A 299 3.40 16.49 -17.24
CA ALA A 299 2.25 15.63 -17.48
C ALA A 299 2.67 14.21 -17.90
N PRO A 300 2.24 13.14 -17.20
CA PRO A 300 1.51 13.13 -15.93
C PRO A 300 2.46 13.24 -14.72
N PHE A 301 2.06 14.04 -13.74
CA PHE A 301 2.72 14.18 -12.44
C PHE A 301 2.11 13.20 -11.43
N SER A 302 2.79 12.09 -11.20
CA SER A 302 2.43 11.09 -10.19
C SER A 302 3.69 10.36 -9.74
N ASN A 303 3.92 10.27 -8.42
CA ASN A 303 5.11 9.66 -7.82
C ASN A 303 6.43 10.19 -8.45
N ARG A 304 6.51 11.50 -8.69
CA ARG A 304 7.66 12.13 -9.37
C ARG A 304 8.75 12.60 -8.42
N LEU A 305 8.40 12.97 -7.19
CA LEU A 305 9.37 13.31 -6.14
C LEU A 305 9.70 12.06 -5.30
N ALA A 306 10.96 11.90 -4.88
CA ALA A 306 11.39 10.79 -4.01
C ALA A 306 10.65 10.80 -2.65
N ASN A 307 10.50 9.64 -2.01
CA ASN A 307 9.92 9.57 -0.65
C ASN A 307 10.83 10.25 0.38
N THR A 308 12.14 10.07 0.26
CA THR A 308 13.16 10.69 1.12
C THR A 308 13.63 12.00 0.49
N VAL A 309 13.33 13.11 1.15
CA VAL A 309 13.73 14.48 0.78
C VAL A 309 14.10 15.26 2.06
N PRO A 310 14.81 16.41 1.98
CA PRO A 310 15.15 17.23 3.13
C PRO A 310 13.95 17.61 4.01
N PRO A 311 14.14 17.87 5.32
CA PRO A 311 13.06 18.15 6.26
C PRO A 311 12.11 19.26 5.83
N GLU A 312 12.63 20.36 5.28
CA GLU A 312 11.84 21.49 4.78
C GLU A 312 10.88 21.07 3.66
N VAL A 313 11.36 20.24 2.73
CA VAL A 313 10.57 19.70 1.60
C VAL A 313 9.53 18.69 2.08
N GLN A 314 9.82 17.92 3.15
CA GLN A 314 8.79 17.10 3.82
C GLN A 314 7.75 17.98 4.53
N GLY A 315 8.18 19.06 5.18
CA GLY A 315 7.30 20.03 5.85
C GLY A 315 6.26 20.61 4.90
N LEU A 316 6.65 20.91 3.65
CA LEU A 316 5.71 21.32 2.59
C LEU A 316 4.69 20.23 2.24
N ARG A 317 5.09 18.96 2.16
CA ARG A 317 4.13 17.84 1.98
C ARG A 317 3.18 17.70 3.16
N CYS A 318 3.68 17.88 4.39
CA CYS A 318 2.88 17.85 5.61
C CYS A 318 1.82 18.98 5.61
N LEU A 319 2.26 20.22 5.37
CA LEU A 319 1.40 21.40 5.27
C LEU A 319 0.33 21.23 4.20
N ALA A 320 0.74 20.82 2.98
CA ALA A 320 -0.19 20.56 1.88
C ALA A 320 -1.22 19.49 2.25
N ASN A 321 -0.78 18.37 2.84
CA ASN A 321 -1.64 17.21 3.06
C ASN A 321 -2.62 17.36 4.22
N PHE A 322 -2.17 17.92 5.35
CA PHE A 322 -2.92 17.91 6.60
C PHE A 322 -3.60 19.24 6.94
N GLU A 323 -3.10 20.37 6.41
CA GLU A 323 -3.69 21.69 6.62
C GLU A 323 -4.38 22.21 5.36
N ALA A 324 -3.63 22.40 4.26
CA ALA A 324 -4.09 23.14 3.09
C ALA A 324 -5.13 22.40 2.23
N LEU A 325 -5.00 21.08 2.04
CA LEU A 325 -5.97 20.29 1.27
C LEU A 325 -7.23 19.96 2.08
N ARG A 326 -8.12 20.95 2.16
CA ARG A 326 -9.51 20.78 2.62
C ARG A 326 -10.41 20.45 1.44
N PHE A 327 -11.42 19.61 1.66
CA PHE A 327 -12.44 19.36 0.64
C PHE A 327 -13.25 20.63 0.34
N SER A 328 -13.81 20.72 -0.86
CA SER A 328 -14.69 21.82 -1.28
C SER A 328 -15.92 21.96 -0.38
N GLU A 329 -16.52 23.14 -0.33
CA GLU A 329 -17.68 23.42 0.54
C GLU A 329 -18.85 22.43 0.35
N PRO A 330 -19.32 22.11 -0.87
CA PRO A 330 -20.41 21.15 -1.05
C PRO A 330 -20.11 19.77 -0.46
N ILE A 331 -18.87 19.28 -0.61
CA ILE A 331 -18.43 18.01 -0.02
C ILE A 331 -18.43 18.13 1.51
N ARG A 332 -17.87 19.21 2.06
CA ARG A 332 -17.79 19.44 3.52
C ARG A 332 -19.17 19.49 4.16
N LEU A 333 -20.11 20.24 3.59
CA LEU A 333 -21.45 20.42 4.16
C LEU A 333 -22.18 19.07 4.26
N LEU A 334 -22.25 18.32 3.15
CA LEU A 334 -22.88 17.01 3.15
C LEU A 334 -22.14 16.00 4.04
N ALA A 335 -20.81 15.94 3.96
CA ALA A 335 -20.03 15.03 4.78
C ALA A 335 -20.16 15.29 6.29
N ASN A 336 -20.16 16.56 6.70
CA ASN A 336 -20.39 16.95 8.10
C ASN A 336 -21.79 16.54 8.55
N MET A 337 -22.81 16.76 7.71
CA MET A 337 -24.19 16.33 7.99
C MET A 337 -24.30 14.81 8.12
N MET A 338 -23.65 14.03 7.24
CA MET A 338 -23.57 12.57 7.35
C MET A 338 -22.88 12.14 8.66
N VAL A 339 -21.80 12.82 9.08
CA VAL A 339 -21.14 12.59 10.38
C VAL A 339 -22.10 12.87 11.54
N GLN A 340 -22.85 13.99 11.52
CA GLN A 340 -23.81 14.30 12.59
C GLN A 340 -24.96 13.29 12.64
N ARG A 341 -25.49 12.86 11.48
CA ARG A 341 -26.50 11.79 11.41
C ARG A 341 -25.96 10.47 11.96
N MET A 342 -24.72 10.12 11.64
CA MET A 342 -24.08 8.92 12.20
C MET A 342 -23.88 9.01 13.72
N ILE A 343 -23.43 10.17 14.24
CA ILE A 343 -23.32 10.45 15.68
C ILE A 343 -24.68 10.32 16.36
N HIS A 344 -25.74 10.92 15.80
CA HIS A 344 -27.09 10.87 16.33
C HIS A 344 -27.66 9.43 16.36
N ARG A 345 -27.53 8.67 15.27
CA ARG A 345 -27.89 7.24 15.21
C ARG A 345 -26.99 6.35 16.12
N SER A 346 -25.93 6.91 16.68
CA SER A 346 -25.00 6.25 17.62
C SER A 346 -25.13 6.80 19.04
N SER A 347 -26.30 7.34 19.42
CA SER A 347 -26.56 7.90 20.76
C SER A 347 -26.25 6.91 21.90
N ARG A 348 -26.61 5.63 21.74
CA ARG A 348 -26.36 4.54 22.71
C ARG A 348 -24.88 4.34 23.07
N SER A 349 -23.97 4.68 22.16
CA SER A 349 -22.51 4.58 22.34
C SER A 349 -21.85 5.96 22.57
N GLY A 350 -22.64 6.99 22.91
CA GLY A 350 -22.15 8.35 23.11
C GLY A 350 -21.65 9.00 21.81
N GLY A 351 -22.28 8.71 20.68
CA GLY A 351 -21.91 9.20 19.35
C GLY A 351 -20.74 8.46 18.69
N LYS A 352 -20.17 7.44 19.35
CA LYS A 352 -19.08 6.63 18.80
C LYS A 352 -19.62 5.62 17.80
N TYR A 353 -18.88 5.36 16.73
CA TYR A 353 -19.19 4.32 15.74
C TYR A 353 -17.92 3.71 15.14
N VAL A 354 -18.07 2.53 14.55
CA VAL A 354 -17.03 1.88 13.73
C VAL A 354 -17.24 2.27 12.27
N SER A 355 -16.18 2.57 11.54
CA SER A 355 -16.22 2.71 10.08
C SER A 355 -15.41 1.61 9.41
N VAL A 356 -15.92 1.06 8.30
CA VAL A 356 -15.33 -0.07 7.58
C VAL A 356 -15.12 0.32 6.12
N HIS A 357 -13.87 0.45 5.69
CA HIS A 357 -13.52 0.55 4.27
C HIS A 357 -13.45 -0.86 3.67
N LEU A 358 -14.52 -1.22 2.95
CA LEU A 358 -14.80 -2.57 2.46
C LEU A 358 -14.54 -2.67 0.95
N ARG A 359 -13.45 -3.35 0.56
CA ARG A 359 -13.10 -3.58 -0.86
C ARG A 359 -13.54 -4.95 -1.37
N PHE A 360 -14.86 -5.14 -1.48
CA PHE A 360 -15.51 -6.35 -2.03
C PHE A 360 -16.29 -6.06 -3.33
N GLU A 361 -15.80 -5.13 -4.14
CA GLU A 361 -16.39 -4.79 -5.44
C GLU A 361 -15.97 -5.79 -6.53
N LYS A 362 -16.76 -5.85 -7.62
CA LYS A 362 -16.60 -6.85 -8.70
C LYS A 362 -15.20 -6.84 -9.35
N ASP A 363 -14.53 -5.69 -9.43
CA ASP A 363 -13.14 -5.59 -9.93
C ASP A 363 -12.15 -6.29 -8.99
N MET A 364 -12.30 -6.11 -7.68
CA MET A 364 -11.45 -6.72 -6.66
C MET A 364 -11.66 -8.23 -6.57
N VAL A 365 -12.92 -8.67 -6.57
CA VAL A 365 -13.27 -10.10 -6.60
C VAL A 365 -12.67 -10.76 -7.84
N ALA A 366 -12.92 -10.22 -9.04
CA ALA A 366 -12.39 -10.75 -10.29
C ALA A 366 -10.85 -10.76 -10.35
N PHE A 367 -10.19 -9.68 -9.93
CA PHE A 367 -8.73 -9.55 -9.93
C PHE A 367 -8.06 -10.52 -8.97
N SER A 368 -8.67 -10.74 -7.78
CA SER A 368 -8.11 -11.60 -6.74
C SER A 368 -7.95 -13.06 -7.18
N CYS A 369 -8.77 -13.50 -8.16
CA CYS A 369 -8.85 -14.89 -8.61
C CYS A 369 -9.18 -15.90 -7.50
N CYS A 370 -9.77 -15.42 -6.39
CA CYS A 370 -10.30 -16.26 -5.33
C CYS A 370 -11.66 -16.85 -5.75
N ILE A 371 -12.10 -17.87 -5.03
CA ILE A 371 -13.40 -18.54 -5.21
C ILE A 371 -14.14 -18.40 -3.87
N TYR A 372 -15.42 -18.04 -3.94
CA TYR A 372 -16.35 -17.95 -2.81
C TYR A 372 -17.52 -18.93 -3.03
N ASP A 373 -18.68 -18.63 -2.45
CA ASP A 373 -19.88 -19.48 -2.46
C ASP A 373 -20.82 -19.24 -3.68
N GLY A 374 -20.33 -18.60 -4.75
CA GLY A 374 -21.08 -18.37 -5.99
C GLY A 374 -20.92 -19.44 -7.08
N GLY A 375 -20.14 -20.49 -6.82
CA GLY A 375 -20.06 -21.68 -7.67
C GLY A 375 -19.64 -21.44 -9.13
N LYS A 376 -20.26 -22.19 -10.07
CA LYS A 376 -19.96 -22.09 -11.51
C LYS A 376 -20.31 -20.71 -12.10
N GLU A 377 -21.39 -20.11 -11.61
CA GLU A 377 -21.89 -18.81 -12.08
C GLU A 377 -20.89 -17.68 -11.75
N GLU A 378 -20.44 -17.59 -10.49
CA GLU A 378 -19.39 -16.66 -10.08
C GLU A 378 -18.10 -16.87 -10.89
N LYS A 379 -17.67 -18.13 -11.07
CA LYS A 379 -16.46 -18.42 -11.85
C LYS A 379 -16.55 -17.85 -13.27
N GLN A 380 -17.67 -18.08 -13.96
CA GLN A 380 -17.92 -17.56 -15.31
C GLN A 380 -17.98 -16.02 -15.33
N GLU A 381 -18.73 -15.42 -14.40
CA GLU A 381 -18.86 -13.96 -14.29
C GLU A 381 -17.51 -13.28 -14.02
N MET A 382 -16.69 -13.86 -13.14
CA MET A 382 -15.35 -13.36 -12.83
C MET A 382 -14.37 -13.58 -13.99
N ASP A 383 -14.50 -14.64 -14.78
CA ASP A 383 -13.69 -14.83 -16.00
C ASP A 383 -14.03 -13.79 -17.08
N ILE A 384 -15.32 -13.48 -17.28
CA ILE A 384 -15.76 -12.41 -18.19
C ILE A 384 -15.23 -11.04 -17.70
N ALA A 385 -15.33 -10.76 -16.40
CA ALA A 385 -14.80 -9.54 -15.80
C ALA A 385 -13.27 -9.45 -15.94
N ARG A 386 -12.55 -10.55 -15.75
CA ARG A 386 -11.08 -10.64 -15.94
C ARG A 386 -10.67 -10.35 -17.38
N GLU A 387 -11.40 -10.89 -18.36
CA GLU A 387 -11.11 -10.69 -19.77
C GLU A 387 -11.36 -9.24 -20.18
N LYS A 388 -12.56 -8.70 -19.87
CA LYS A 388 -12.93 -7.31 -20.17
C LYS A 388 -12.00 -6.29 -19.51
N GLY A 389 -11.62 -6.50 -18.25
CA GLY A 389 -10.81 -5.55 -17.47
C GLY A 389 -9.31 -5.60 -17.78
N TRP A 390 -8.75 -6.77 -18.11
CA TRP A 390 -7.30 -6.95 -18.20
C TRP A 390 -6.80 -7.68 -19.46
N ARG A 391 -7.64 -7.90 -20.48
CA ARG A 391 -7.29 -8.33 -21.85
C ARG A 391 -6.26 -9.47 -21.87
N GLY A 392 -6.70 -10.68 -21.53
CA GLY A 392 -5.89 -11.89 -21.54
C GLY A 392 -4.80 -12.00 -20.46
N LYS A 393 -4.59 -10.98 -19.60
CA LYS A 393 -3.57 -11.00 -18.51
C LYS A 393 -3.58 -12.27 -17.66
N PHE A 394 -4.77 -12.81 -17.40
CA PHE A 394 -5.00 -13.99 -16.57
C PHE A 394 -4.96 -15.32 -17.35
N ARG A 395 -5.04 -15.27 -18.69
CA ARG A 395 -5.01 -16.43 -19.60
C ARG A 395 -3.67 -16.60 -20.36
N ARG A 396 -2.64 -15.83 -20.00
CA ARG A 396 -1.31 -15.94 -20.61
C ARG A 396 -0.71 -17.34 -20.40
N ARG A 397 -0.13 -17.92 -21.45
CA ARG A 397 0.57 -19.22 -21.41
C ARG A 397 1.58 -19.26 -20.26
N GLY A 398 1.59 -20.37 -19.50
CA GLY A 398 2.44 -20.56 -18.32
C GLY A 398 1.92 -19.93 -17.02
N ARG A 399 0.82 -19.16 -17.04
CA ARG A 399 0.22 -18.60 -15.82
C ARG A 399 -0.75 -19.58 -15.18
N VAL A 400 -0.33 -20.22 -14.09
CA VAL A 400 -1.21 -21.03 -13.24
C VAL A 400 -1.89 -20.15 -12.18
N ILE A 401 -3.20 -20.28 -12.01
CA ILE A 401 -3.98 -19.65 -10.95
C ILE A 401 -4.28 -20.71 -9.89
N ARG A 402 -3.90 -20.46 -8.63
CA ARG A 402 -4.14 -21.35 -7.48
C ARG A 402 -4.97 -20.62 -6.41
N PRO A 403 -6.32 -20.61 -6.50
CA PRO A 403 -7.18 -19.80 -5.64
C PRO A 403 -6.95 -20.03 -4.15
N GLY A 404 -6.82 -21.28 -3.72
CA GLY A 404 -6.56 -21.61 -2.31
C GLY A 404 -5.22 -21.11 -1.78
N ALA A 405 -4.18 -21.05 -2.60
CA ALA A 405 -2.91 -20.42 -2.23
C ALA A 405 -3.04 -18.89 -2.10
N LEU A 406 -3.82 -18.26 -2.99
CA LEU A 406 -4.10 -16.82 -2.92
C LEU A 406 -4.92 -16.47 -1.65
N ARG A 407 -5.80 -17.37 -1.20
CA ARG A 407 -6.52 -17.25 0.07
C ARG A 407 -5.59 -17.35 1.28
N ARG A 408 -4.80 -18.43 1.39
CA ARG A 408 -3.78 -18.59 2.45
C ARG A 408 -2.77 -17.44 2.51
N ASP A 409 -2.37 -16.88 1.36
CA ASP A 409 -1.48 -15.72 1.28
C ASP A 409 -2.08 -14.42 1.84
N GLY A 410 -3.40 -14.38 2.06
CA GLY A 410 -4.15 -13.19 2.45
C GLY A 410 -4.47 -12.24 1.28
N LYS A 411 -4.42 -12.73 0.02
CA LYS A 411 -4.64 -11.89 -1.18
C LYS A 411 -6.12 -11.70 -1.52
N CYS A 412 -7.01 -12.56 -1.01
CA CYS A 412 -8.45 -12.39 -1.20
C CYS A 412 -9.01 -11.15 -0.47
N PRO A 413 -9.95 -10.42 -1.08
CA PRO A 413 -10.96 -9.65 -0.36
C PRO A 413 -11.59 -10.46 0.78
N LEU A 414 -11.88 -9.79 1.90
CA LEU A 414 -12.75 -10.38 2.93
C LEU A 414 -14.20 -10.14 2.50
N THR A 415 -15.05 -11.14 2.63
CA THR A 415 -16.49 -10.96 2.41
C THR A 415 -17.09 -10.12 3.55
N PRO A 416 -18.27 -9.48 3.36
CA PRO A 416 -18.87 -8.69 4.43
C PRO A 416 -19.23 -9.57 5.64
N LEU A 417 -19.59 -10.84 5.42
CA LEU A 417 -19.75 -11.85 6.47
C LEU A 417 -18.46 -12.07 7.29
N GLU A 418 -17.32 -12.29 6.63
CA GLU A 418 -16.01 -12.47 7.30
C GLU A 418 -15.64 -11.24 8.16
N VAL A 419 -15.93 -10.03 7.66
CA VAL A 419 -15.72 -8.79 8.40
C VAL A 419 -16.65 -8.71 9.62
N GLY A 420 -17.92 -9.08 9.46
CA GLY A 420 -18.90 -9.07 10.55
C GLY A 420 -18.50 -10.05 11.66
N MET A 421 -18.18 -11.30 11.32
CA MET A 421 -17.71 -12.30 12.28
C MET A 421 -16.46 -11.84 13.03
N MET A 422 -15.48 -11.27 12.31
CA MET A 422 -14.28 -10.70 12.91
C MET A 422 -14.62 -9.62 13.96
N LEU A 423 -15.52 -8.70 13.64
CA LEU A 423 -15.92 -7.64 14.57
C LEU A 423 -16.67 -8.19 15.81
N ARG A 424 -17.54 -9.19 15.64
CA ARG A 424 -18.16 -9.88 16.79
C ARG A 424 -17.12 -10.50 17.71
N GLY A 425 -16.16 -11.24 17.16
CA GLY A 425 -15.10 -11.86 17.97
C GLY A 425 -14.18 -10.83 18.64
N MET A 426 -14.05 -9.62 18.08
CA MET A 426 -13.35 -8.50 18.72
C MET A 426 -14.12 -7.89 19.90
N GLY A 427 -15.42 -8.19 20.05
CA GLY A 427 -16.29 -7.68 21.11
C GLY A 427 -17.18 -6.51 20.71
N PHE A 428 -17.33 -6.23 19.40
CA PHE A 428 -18.36 -5.33 18.91
C PHE A 428 -19.68 -6.10 18.79
N ASP A 429 -20.73 -5.65 19.49
CA ASP A 429 -22.05 -6.31 19.52
C ASP A 429 -23.04 -5.71 18.50
N ASN A 430 -24.30 -6.17 18.52
CA ASN A 430 -25.38 -5.73 17.62
C ASN A 430 -25.90 -4.30 17.92
N THR A 431 -25.47 -3.70 19.02
CA THR A 431 -25.73 -2.29 19.38
C THR A 431 -24.64 -1.35 18.86
N THR A 432 -23.55 -1.90 18.30
CA THR A 432 -22.49 -1.15 17.63
C THR A 432 -23.00 -0.59 16.30
N SER A 433 -23.08 0.74 16.18
CA SER A 433 -23.32 1.40 14.91
C SER A 433 -22.10 1.27 13.98
N VAL A 434 -22.32 0.84 12.74
CA VAL A 434 -21.27 0.55 11.76
C VAL A 434 -21.52 1.31 10.46
N TYR A 435 -20.59 2.17 10.06
CA TYR A 435 -20.62 2.81 8.74
C TYR A 435 -19.76 2.04 7.73
N VAL A 436 -20.28 1.74 6.55
CA VAL A 436 -19.54 1.05 5.47
C VAL A 436 -19.23 2.02 4.32
N ALA A 437 -17.94 2.29 4.14
CA ALA A 437 -17.38 2.99 2.99
C ALA A 437 -16.96 1.98 1.92
N ALA A 438 -17.62 2.03 0.75
CA ALA A 438 -17.38 1.10 -0.34
C ALA A 438 -17.87 1.63 -1.70
N GLY A 439 -17.25 1.14 -2.77
CA GLY A 439 -17.86 1.16 -4.10
C GLY A 439 -19.01 0.16 -4.22
N LYS A 440 -19.47 -0.10 -5.45
CA LYS A 440 -20.54 -1.09 -5.69
C LYS A 440 -20.08 -2.51 -5.34
N ILE A 441 -20.49 -2.99 -4.17
CA ILE A 441 -20.24 -4.34 -3.67
C ILE A 441 -20.75 -5.39 -4.68
N TYR A 442 -19.96 -6.44 -4.89
CA TYR A 442 -20.33 -7.57 -5.73
C TYR A 442 -21.55 -8.30 -5.13
N LYS A 443 -22.61 -8.55 -5.93
CA LYS A 443 -23.90 -9.13 -5.52
C LYS A 443 -24.34 -8.64 -4.12
N ALA A 444 -24.49 -7.31 -4.00
CA ALA A 444 -24.64 -6.61 -2.73
C ALA A 444 -25.72 -7.21 -1.81
N ASP A 445 -26.90 -7.56 -2.35
CA ASP A 445 -28.01 -8.10 -1.56
C ASP A 445 -27.64 -9.42 -0.88
N LYS A 446 -26.97 -10.33 -1.60
CA LYS A 446 -26.44 -11.59 -1.05
C LYS A 446 -25.38 -11.31 0.01
N TYR A 447 -24.34 -10.55 -0.34
CA TYR A 447 -23.13 -10.47 0.47
C TYR A 447 -23.23 -9.51 1.65
N MET A 448 -24.07 -8.47 1.59
CA MET A 448 -24.28 -7.53 2.71
C MET A 448 -25.30 -8.02 3.74
N ALA A 449 -26.22 -8.93 3.38
CA ALA A 449 -27.27 -9.40 4.29
C ALA A 449 -26.72 -9.98 5.62
N PRO A 450 -25.69 -10.85 5.64
CA PRO A 450 -25.13 -11.35 6.90
C PRO A 450 -24.46 -10.25 7.73
N LEU A 451 -23.83 -9.26 7.10
CA LEU A 451 -23.23 -8.14 7.83
C LEU A 451 -24.30 -7.26 8.50
N LYS A 452 -25.45 -7.05 7.84
CA LYS A 452 -26.62 -6.37 8.43
C LYS A 452 -27.26 -7.19 9.57
N GLN A 453 -27.31 -8.52 9.45
CA GLN A 453 -27.75 -9.41 10.53
C GLN A 453 -26.84 -9.33 11.77
N LEU A 454 -25.53 -9.24 11.55
CA LEU A 454 -24.50 -9.10 12.60
C LEU A 454 -24.50 -7.72 13.27
N PHE A 455 -24.80 -6.66 12.49
CA PHE A 455 -24.86 -5.26 12.91
C PHE A 455 -26.10 -4.57 12.31
N PRO A 456 -27.26 -4.62 13.00
CA PRO A 456 -28.50 -4.01 12.51
C PRO A 456 -28.43 -2.49 12.34
N LEU A 457 -27.58 -1.80 13.12
CA LEU A 457 -27.31 -0.36 13.02
C LEU A 457 -26.24 -0.05 11.95
N LEU A 458 -26.29 -0.76 10.82
CA LEU A 458 -25.36 -0.58 9.71
C LEU A 458 -25.85 0.49 8.75
N GLU A 459 -24.94 1.41 8.43
CA GLU A 459 -25.17 2.58 7.59
C GLU A 459 -24.21 2.60 6.39
N THR A 460 -24.68 3.15 5.27
CA THR A 460 -23.87 3.46 4.08
C THR A 460 -24.09 4.93 3.70
N LYS A 461 -23.41 5.43 2.67
CA LYS A 461 -23.66 6.79 2.17
C LYS A 461 -25.12 6.97 1.72
N GLU A 462 -25.71 5.94 1.12
CA GLU A 462 -27.10 5.92 0.61
C GLU A 462 -28.17 5.86 1.72
N THR A 463 -27.82 5.50 2.96
CA THR A 463 -28.76 5.49 4.10
C THR A 463 -28.56 6.67 5.06
N LEU A 464 -27.42 7.36 4.98
CA LEU A 464 -27.13 8.60 5.72
C LEU A 464 -27.46 9.89 4.96
N ALA A 465 -27.55 9.85 3.62
CA ALA A 465 -27.88 11.00 2.79
C ALA A 465 -29.04 10.66 1.83
N THR A 466 -29.92 11.63 1.57
CA THR A 466 -31.06 11.41 0.68
C THR A 466 -30.60 11.30 -0.78
N PRO A 467 -31.41 10.74 -1.70
CA PRO A 467 -31.09 10.70 -3.12
C PRO A 467 -30.81 12.09 -3.70
N GLU A 468 -31.53 13.11 -3.25
CA GLU A 468 -31.41 14.52 -3.69
C GLU A 468 -30.11 15.14 -3.19
N GLU A 469 -29.75 14.91 -1.92
CA GLU A 469 -28.47 15.35 -1.35
C GLU A 469 -27.27 14.70 -2.05
N LEU A 470 -27.39 13.43 -2.44
CA LEU A 470 -26.35 12.68 -3.14
C LEU A 470 -26.28 12.99 -4.64
N ALA A 471 -27.37 13.45 -5.27
CA ALA A 471 -27.46 13.64 -6.72
C ALA A 471 -26.32 14.49 -7.31
N PRO A 472 -25.90 15.64 -6.70
CA PRO A 472 -24.77 16.45 -7.20
C PRO A 472 -23.42 15.74 -7.19
N PHE A 473 -23.29 14.60 -6.52
CA PHE A 473 -22.07 13.81 -6.37
C PHE A 473 -22.09 12.52 -7.20
N GLN A 474 -23.24 12.13 -7.75
CA GLN A 474 -23.35 10.93 -8.60
C GLN A 474 -22.51 11.08 -9.86
N GLY A 475 -21.91 9.97 -10.31
CA GLY A 475 -20.92 9.97 -11.40
C GLY A 475 -19.50 10.43 -11.01
N HIS A 476 -19.34 11.18 -9.91
CA HIS A 476 -18.07 11.73 -9.46
C HIS A 476 -17.41 10.86 -8.38
N SER A 477 -16.69 9.82 -8.80
CA SER A 477 -16.12 8.81 -7.89
C SER A 477 -15.16 9.39 -6.83
N SER A 478 -14.45 10.49 -7.12
CA SER A 478 -13.56 11.16 -6.17
C SER A 478 -14.33 12.00 -5.16
N ARG A 479 -15.44 12.63 -5.58
CA ARG A 479 -16.30 13.43 -4.68
C ARG A 479 -17.09 12.52 -3.72
N LEU A 480 -17.63 11.40 -4.22
CA LEU A 480 -18.23 10.36 -3.37
C LEU A 480 -17.22 9.76 -2.38
N ALA A 481 -15.99 9.47 -2.83
CA ALA A 481 -14.94 8.97 -1.95
C ALA A 481 -14.50 10.00 -0.88
N ALA A 482 -14.73 11.30 -1.07
CA ALA A 482 -14.44 12.33 -0.08
C ALA A 482 -15.50 12.40 1.04
N LEU A 483 -16.76 12.11 0.73
CA LEU A 483 -17.81 11.89 1.73
C LEU A 483 -17.44 10.69 2.62
N ASP A 484 -17.20 9.52 2.01
CA ASP A 484 -16.76 8.29 2.68
C ASP A 484 -15.51 8.52 3.54
N TYR A 485 -14.52 9.26 3.02
CA TYR A 485 -13.29 9.61 3.73
C TYR A 485 -13.56 10.38 5.02
N THR A 486 -14.47 11.36 4.98
CA THR A 486 -14.76 12.22 6.13
C THR A 486 -15.52 11.46 7.21
N VAL A 487 -16.54 10.67 6.85
CA VAL A 487 -17.23 9.80 7.82
C VAL A 487 -16.26 8.78 8.43
N CYS A 488 -15.33 8.23 7.64
CA CYS A 488 -14.31 7.34 8.19
C CYS A 488 -13.24 8.06 9.05
N LEU A 489 -13.01 9.36 8.86
CA LEU A 489 -12.07 10.15 9.65
C LEU A 489 -12.59 10.39 11.08
N HIS A 490 -13.89 10.65 11.21
CA HIS A 490 -14.55 10.99 12.47
C HIS A 490 -15.03 9.79 13.30
N SER A 491 -14.92 8.55 12.78
CA SER A 491 -15.27 7.35 13.55
C SER A 491 -14.33 7.10 14.74
N GLU A 492 -14.84 6.44 15.79
CA GLU A 492 -14.01 6.04 16.94
C GLU A 492 -13.00 4.95 16.52
N VAL A 493 -13.42 4.02 15.66
CA VAL A 493 -12.58 2.96 15.09
C VAL A 493 -12.71 2.95 13.58
N PHE A 494 -11.58 2.87 12.88
CA PHE A 494 -11.54 2.62 11.44
C PHE A 494 -11.09 1.19 11.16
N VAL A 495 -11.72 0.48 10.24
CA VAL A 495 -11.40 -0.88 9.82
C VAL A 495 -11.10 -0.85 8.33
N THR A 496 -10.03 -1.51 7.88
CA THR A 496 -9.73 -1.58 6.45
C THR A 496 -9.50 -3.01 5.99
N THR A 497 -10.33 -3.46 5.03
CA THR A 497 -10.30 -4.86 4.57
C THR A 497 -9.29 -5.10 3.44
N GLN A 498 -8.72 -4.05 2.86
CA GLN A 498 -7.66 -4.10 1.85
C GLN A 498 -6.77 -2.86 1.95
N GLY A 499 -5.48 -3.03 1.67
CA GLY A 499 -4.58 -1.90 1.45
C GLY A 499 -4.93 -1.07 0.20
N GLY A 500 -4.37 0.13 0.11
CA GLY A 500 -4.59 1.06 -0.99
C GLY A 500 -4.43 2.50 -0.52
N ASN A 501 -4.61 3.47 -1.43
CA ASN A 501 -4.37 4.87 -1.11
C ASN A 501 -5.42 5.47 -0.15
N PHE A 502 -6.66 4.98 -0.14
CA PHE A 502 -7.69 5.45 0.81
C PHE A 502 -7.29 5.19 2.28
N PRO A 503 -7.07 3.94 2.74
CA PRO A 503 -6.68 3.70 4.13
C PRO A 503 -5.31 4.28 4.45
N HIS A 504 -4.38 4.30 3.49
CA HIS A 504 -3.07 4.93 3.62
C HIS A 504 -3.21 6.38 4.11
N PHE A 505 -3.89 7.24 3.36
CA PHE A 505 -4.05 8.66 3.71
C PHE A 505 -4.97 8.86 4.92
N LEU A 506 -6.00 8.02 5.09
CA LEU A 506 -6.90 8.14 6.22
C LEU A 506 -6.21 7.81 7.55
N MET A 507 -5.37 6.77 7.59
CA MET A 507 -4.61 6.40 8.79
C MET A 507 -3.66 7.51 9.24
N GLY A 508 -2.92 8.14 8.32
CA GLY A 508 -2.07 9.26 8.67
C GLY A 508 -2.85 10.47 9.16
N HIS A 509 -4.01 10.76 8.57
CA HIS A 509 -4.87 11.87 9.00
C HIS A 509 -5.48 11.59 10.39
N ARG A 510 -5.90 10.35 10.67
CA ARG A 510 -6.32 9.93 12.01
C ARG A 510 -5.18 10.10 13.03
N ARG A 511 -3.94 9.71 12.71
CA ARG A 511 -2.77 9.98 13.60
C ARG A 511 -2.56 11.47 13.85
N TYR A 512 -2.64 12.29 12.80
CA TYR A 512 -2.47 13.73 12.88
C TYR A 512 -3.52 14.38 13.80
N MET A 513 -4.79 13.98 13.65
CA MET A 513 -5.92 14.50 14.43
C MET A 513 -5.98 13.96 15.87
N TYR A 514 -5.63 12.68 16.08
CA TYR A 514 -5.76 11.98 17.37
C TYR A 514 -4.42 11.80 18.10
N GLY A 515 -3.55 12.82 18.05
CA GLY A 515 -2.39 12.95 18.93
C GLY A 515 -1.28 11.91 18.72
N GLY A 516 -1.14 11.41 17.49
CA GLY A 516 -0.22 10.36 17.08
C GLY A 516 -0.87 8.97 16.91
N HIS A 517 -2.11 8.79 17.36
CA HIS A 517 -2.77 7.48 17.36
C HIS A 517 -3.66 7.23 16.13
N SER A 518 -3.41 6.14 15.39
CA SER A 518 -4.37 5.59 14.44
C SER A 518 -5.24 4.57 15.18
N LYS A 519 -6.44 4.96 15.61
CA LYS A 519 -7.47 4.03 16.10
C LYS A 519 -8.00 3.21 14.92
N THR A 520 -7.23 2.19 14.50
CA THR A 520 -7.42 1.48 13.22
C THR A 520 -7.15 -0.01 13.35
N ILE A 521 -8.07 -0.83 12.86
CA ILE A 521 -7.97 -2.29 12.76
C ILE A 521 -7.50 -2.67 11.36
N ILE A 522 -6.39 -3.43 11.29
CA ILE A 522 -5.88 -4.03 10.04
C ILE A 522 -5.84 -5.55 10.23
N PRO A 523 -6.77 -6.30 9.61
CA PRO A 523 -6.88 -7.74 9.84
C PRO A 523 -5.67 -8.52 9.33
N ASP A 524 -5.18 -9.44 10.15
CA ASP A 524 -4.20 -10.46 9.77
C ASP A 524 -4.89 -11.55 8.96
N LYS A 525 -5.10 -11.29 7.66
CA LYS A 525 -5.87 -12.16 6.77
C LYS A 525 -5.37 -13.60 6.74
N ARG A 526 -4.07 -13.83 6.92
CA ARG A 526 -3.47 -15.17 6.90
C ARG A 526 -3.91 -15.98 8.12
N LYS A 527 -4.05 -15.33 9.29
CA LYS A 527 -4.66 -15.95 10.47
C LYS A 527 -6.18 -16.12 10.30
N LEU A 528 -6.87 -15.09 9.77
CA LEU A 528 -8.32 -15.14 9.58
C LEU A 528 -8.77 -16.31 8.70
N VAL A 529 -8.11 -16.55 7.56
CA VAL A 529 -8.55 -17.63 6.65
C VAL A 529 -8.41 -19.02 7.27
N LEU A 530 -7.46 -19.25 8.20
CA LEU A 530 -7.35 -20.51 8.94
C LEU A 530 -8.56 -20.73 9.87
N LEU A 531 -9.09 -19.66 10.47
CA LEU A 531 -10.28 -19.71 11.33
C LEU A 531 -11.56 -19.83 10.50
N PHE A 532 -11.64 -19.14 9.37
CA PHE A 532 -12.78 -19.19 8.44
C PHE A 532 -12.82 -20.44 7.54
N ASP A 533 -11.84 -21.33 7.64
CA ASP A 533 -11.80 -22.64 6.97
C ASP A 533 -11.98 -23.81 7.98
N ASN A 534 -12.20 -23.50 9.26
CA ASN A 534 -12.39 -24.46 10.34
C ASN A 534 -13.75 -24.29 11.03
N PRO A 535 -14.82 -24.95 10.56
CA PRO A 535 -16.14 -24.93 11.23
C PRO A 535 -16.15 -25.57 12.62
N ASP A 536 -15.14 -26.35 13.01
CA ASP A 536 -15.01 -26.92 14.35
C ASP A 536 -14.31 -25.96 15.33
N VAL A 537 -14.06 -24.70 14.92
CA VAL A 537 -13.49 -23.68 15.79
C VAL A 537 -14.46 -23.31 16.92
N ARG A 538 -13.98 -23.43 18.17
CA ARG A 538 -14.73 -22.99 19.36
C ARG A 538 -14.83 -21.46 19.42
N TRP A 539 -15.96 -20.95 19.91
CA TRP A 539 -16.20 -19.51 20.06
C TRP A 539 -15.12 -18.83 20.92
N GLU A 540 -14.76 -19.41 22.07
CA GLU A 540 -13.70 -18.89 22.95
C GLU A 540 -12.37 -18.71 22.21
N THR A 541 -12.01 -19.69 21.37
CA THR A 541 -10.76 -19.67 20.58
C THR A 541 -10.82 -18.60 19.49
N PHE A 542 -11.96 -18.50 18.79
CA PHE A 542 -12.19 -17.47 17.77
C PHE A 542 -12.11 -16.06 18.39
N LYS A 543 -12.81 -15.83 19.50
CA LYS A 543 -12.85 -14.58 20.27
C LYS A 543 -11.46 -14.18 20.78
N TYR A 544 -10.68 -15.13 21.30
CA TYR A 544 -9.29 -14.90 21.72
C TYR A 544 -8.41 -14.42 20.55
N GLN A 545 -8.45 -15.11 19.40
CA GLN A 545 -7.65 -14.74 18.22
C GLN A 545 -8.06 -13.36 17.66
N MET A 546 -9.35 -13.02 17.68
CA MET A 546 -9.84 -11.70 17.29
C MET A 546 -9.36 -10.60 18.23
N ARG A 547 -9.44 -10.81 19.55
CA ARG A 547 -8.96 -9.87 20.58
C ARG A 547 -7.44 -9.65 20.51
N ASP A 548 -6.65 -10.70 20.26
CA ASP A 548 -5.22 -10.57 19.97
C ASP A 548 -4.96 -9.73 18.69
N MET A 549 -5.70 -9.95 17.61
CA MET A 549 -5.59 -9.12 16.40
C MET A 549 -5.98 -7.65 16.63
N LEU A 550 -6.97 -7.39 17.49
CA LEU A 550 -7.33 -6.04 17.91
C LEU A 550 -6.18 -5.40 18.71
N HIS A 551 -5.66 -6.06 19.73
CA HIS A 551 -4.54 -5.57 20.54
C HIS A 551 -3.27 -5.32 19.71
N ARG A 552 -2.91 -6.24 18.80
CA ARG A 552 -1.80 -6.05 17.85
C ARG A 552 -2.03 -4.88 16.88
N SER A 553 -3.28 -4.46 16.66
CA SER A 553 -3.60 -3.26 15.88
C SER A 553 -3.36 -1.97 16.68
N ASP A 554 -3.60 -1.96 18.00
CA ASP A 554 -3.31 -0.84 18.91
C ASP A 554 -1.84 -0.41 18.83
N LEU A 555 -0.96 -1.40 19.03
CA LEU A 555 0.49 -1.22 19.11
C LEU A 555 1.03 -0.61 17.81
N LYS A 556 0.48 -1.04 16.67
CA LYS A 556 0.77 -0.46 15.35
C LYS A 556 0.15 0.91 15.16
N GLY A 557 -0.98 1.20 15.82
CA GLY A 557 -1.65 2.51 15.85
C GLY A 557 -0.76 3.66 16.31
N ARG A 558 0.34 3.38 17.03
CA ARG A 558 1.32 4.37 17.53
C ARG A 558 2.67 4.34 16.82
N GLU A 559 2.83 3.46 15.83
CA GLU A 559 4.11 3.24 15.15
C GLU A 559 4.68 4.53 14.51
N MET A 560 5.98 4.76 14.72
CA MET A 560 6.74 5.85 14.10
C MET A 560 7.10 5.53 12.65
N LYS A 561 7.24 6.56 11.81
CA LYS A 561 7.65 6.39 10.41
C LYS A 561 9.05 5.77 10.31
N LYS A 562 9.14 4.61 9.66
CA LYS A 562 10.41 3.99 9.22
C LYS A 562 10.93 4.69 7.96
N SER A 563 12.23 4.61 7.68
CA SER A 563 12.88 5.30 6.55
C SER A 563 12.25 5.03 5.18
N SER A 564 11.71 3.83 4.96
CA SER A 564 11.00 3.42 3.74
C SER A 564 9.48 3.64 3.77
N ALA A 565 8.93 4.04 4.93
CA ALA A 565 7.50 4.22 5.13
C ALA A 565 7.03 5.61 4.67
N SER A 566 5.78 5.67 4.23
CA SER A 566 5.19 6.91 3.72
C SER A 566 4.71 7.82 4.85
N LEU A 567 5.04 9.12 4.75
CA LEU A 567 4.58 10.13 5.71
C LEU A 567 3.05 10.26 5.75
N TYR A 568 2.38 9.96 4.63
CA TYR A 568 0.91 10.01 4.56
C TYR A 568 0.23 8.86 5.33
N THR A 569 0.96 7.79 5.72
CA THR A 569 0.50 6.78 6.69
C THR A 569 1.02 7.08 8.10
N PHE A 570 2.26 7.54 8.21
CA PHE A 570 2.99 7.76 9.46
C PHE A 570 3.54 9.19 9.49
N PRO A 571 2.77 10.17 10.01
CA PRO A 571 3.16 11.59 9.99
C PRO A 571 4.24 11.95 11.04
N MET A 572 4.56 11.05 11.97
CA MET A 572 5.55 11.30 13.02
C MET A 572 6.92 10.73 12.62
N PRO A 573 8.03 11.50 12.71
CA PRO A 573 8.14 12.84 13.30
C PRO A 573 8.04 13.99 12.27
N ASP A 574 8.01 13.74 10.96
CA ASP A 574 8.17 14.80 9.94
C ASP A 574 7.09 15.91 10.00
N CYS A 575 5.86 15.57 10.36
CA CYS A 575 4.70 16.47 10.39
C CYS A 575 4.21 16.80 11.81
N MET A 576 4.72 16.09 12.83
CA MET A 576 4.20 16.12 14.19
C MET A 576 5.33 16.19 15.21
N CYS A 577 5.14 17.04 16.21
CA CYS A 577 6.10 17.39 17.25
C CYS A 577 5.63 16.78 18.56
N LYS A 578 6.55 16.31 19.41
CA LYS A 578 6.17 15.80 20.73
C LYS A 578 5.51 16.89 21.56
N GLU A 579 4.47 16.53 22.30
CA GLU A 579 3.99 17.39 23.37
C GLU A 579 4.99 17.33 24.52
N ALA A 580 5.40 18.48 25.03
CA ALA A 580 6.20 18.53 26.25
C ALA A 580 5.32 18.01 27.38
N HIS A 581 5.80 17.01 28.12
CA HIS A 581 5.15 16.61 29.36
C HIS A 581 5.25 17.77 30.34
N THR A 582 4.18 18.55 30.47
CA THR A 582 3.93 19.29 31.70
C THR A 582 3.73 18.25 32.78
N ALA A 583 4.81 17.93 33.48
CA ALA A 583 4.70 17.28 34.77
C ALA A 583 3.83 18.20 35.63
N HIS A 584 2.58 17.80 35.87
CA HIS A 584 1.89 18.21 37.07
C HIS A 584 2.67 17.59 38.24
N GLY A 585 3.76 18.25 38.61
CA GLY A 585 4.43 17.97 39.86
C GLY A 585 3.40 18.21 40.95
N ASN A 586 3.21 17.21 41.81
CA ASN A 586 2.54 17.39 43.10
C ASN A 586 3.44 18.25 44.00
N GLY A 587 3.54 19.54 43.66
CA GLY A 587 4.15 20.58 44.48
C GLY A 587 3.24 20.94 45.65
N ASN A 588 2.96 19.95 46.51
CA ASN A 588 2.42 20.12 47.87
C ASN A 588 2.32 18.77 48.60
N MET A 589 3.45 18.06 48.77
CA MET A 589 3.53 16.98 49.78
C MET A 589 4.95 16.76 50.32
N THR A 590 5.61 17.84 50.75
CA THR A 590 6.95 17.76 51.39
C THR A 590 7.16 18.87 52.43
N LYS A 591 6.09 19.28 53.13
CA LYS A 591 6.18 20.23 54.26
C LYS A 591 5.32 19.82 55.45
N LEU A 592 5.30 18.53 55.77
CA LEU A 592 4.73 18.02 57.02
C LEU A 592 5.37 16.69 57.46
N LEU A 593 6.68 16.71 57.73
CA LEU A 593 7.41 15.73 58.55
C LEU A 593 8.66 16.42 59.13
N ARG A 594 8.40 17.39 60.02
CA ARG A 594 9.32 17.90 61.04
C ARG A 594 8.49 18.11 62.29
N ASN A 595 8.30 17.02 63.03
CA ASN A 595 8.00 16.91 64.46
C ASN A 595 7.77 15.42 64.73
N PHE A 596 8.42 14.92 65.77
CA PHE A 596 8.75 13.50 66.02
C PHE A 596 9.82 12.96 65.08
#